data_AF-A0A955CG61-F1
#
_entry.id   AF-A0A955CG61-F1
#
_cell.length_a   1.000
_cell.length_b   1.000
_cell.length_c   1.000
_cell.angle_alpha   90.00
_cell.angle_beta   90.00
_cell.angle_gamma   90.00
#
_symmetry.space_group_name_H-M   'P 1'
#
loop_
_entity.id
_entity.type
_entity.pdbx_description
1 polymer ?
#
loop_
_entity_poly.entity_id
_entity_poly.type
_entity_poly.pdbx_seq_one_letter_code
_entity_poly.pdbx_strand_id
1 'polypeptide(L)'
;MRNAACLYEGVAVNLEHPRRANDPRAVADQVGVLANVKFDGAALRGDLRLFKSHPLCELILERAAAGGSGLGLSHNADGDTRRQSGTLVVERITRVRSVDVVANPATNKSLFESRPSRWPSLLEIARGHCFH
;
A
#
# COMPACT_ATOMS: atom_id res chain seq x y z
N MET A 1 12.08 -0.44 11.75
CA MET A 1 10.89 -0.98 11.05
C MET A 1 9.90 -1.70 11.96
N ARG A 2 10.30 -2.65 12.83
CA ARG A 2 9.37 -3.38 13.73
C ARG A 2 8.41 -2.47 14.53
N ASN A 3 8.92 -1.39 15.12
CA ASN A 3 8.12 -0.45 15.91
C ASN A 3 7.26 0.52 15.07
N ALA A 4 7.40 0.51 13.75
CA ALA A 4 6.62 1.37 12.86
C ALA A 4 5.29 0.73 12.43
N ALA A 5 5.10 -0.59 12.61
CA ALA A 5 3.89 -1.29 12.14
C ALA A 5 2.60 -0.63 12.66
N CYS A 6 2.58 -0.23 13.93
CA CYS A 6 1.45 0.46 14.54
C CYS A 6 1.14 1.82 13.91
N LEU A 7 2.12 2.48 13.28
CA LEU A 7 1.92 3.77 12.61
C LEU A 7 1.19 3.62 11.27
N TYR A 8 1.15 2.42 10.70
CA TYR A 8 0.48 2.15 9.42
C TYR A 8 -0.94 1.58 9.59
N GLU A 9 -1.26 1.03 10.75
CA GLU A 9 -2.58 0.44 11.00
C GLU A 9 -3.67 1.52 10.88
N GLY A 10 -4.71 1.24 10.08
CA GLY A 10 -5.84 2.15 9.87
C GLY A 10 -5.53 3.39 9.04
N VAL A 11 -4.31 3.54 8.50
CA VAL A 11 -3.93 4.70 7.69
C VAL A 11 -4.71 4.71 6.38
N ALA A 12 -5.16 5.90 5.98
CA ALA A 12 -5.85 6.13 4.73
C ALA A 12 -4.97 5.76 3.52
N VAL A 13 -5.57 5.05 2.56
CA VAL A 13 -4.95 4.77 1.27
C VAL A 13 -5.61 5.61 0.19
N ASN A 14 -4.82 6.41 -0.51
CA ASN A 14 -5.27 7.32 -1.54
C ASN A 14 -4.75 6.95 -2.93
N LEU A 15 -5.28 7.59 -3.96
CA LEU A 15 -4.80 7.52 -5.33
C LEU A 15 -3.71 8.55 -5.59
N GLU A 16 -2.59 8.08 -6.14
CA GLU A 16 -1.45 8.91 -6.54
C GLU A 16 -0.84 9.73 -5.40
N HIS A 17 0.32 10.32 -5.66
CA HIS A 17 0.96 11.21 -4.69
C HIS A 17 0.35 12.61 -4.69
N PRO A 18 0.28 13.27 -3.52
CA PRO A 18 0.03 14.71 -3.52
C PRO A 18 1.24 15.42 -4.13
N ARG A 19 1.05 16.62 -4.70
CA ARG A 19 2.16 17.39 -5.27
C ARG A 19 3.22 17.73 -4.22
N ARG A 20 2.78 18.01 -2.99
CA ARG A 20 3.63 18.15 -1.81
C ARG A 20 3.09 17.27 -0.69
N ALA A 21 3.99 16.79 0.19
CA ALA A 21 3.65 15.87 1.27
C ALA A 21 2.52 16.36 2.21
N ASN A 22 2.35 17.67 2.35
CA ASN A 22 1.34 18.28 3.23
C ASN A 22 0.14 18.87 2.47
N ASP A 23 0.05 18.69 1.14
CA ASP A 23 -1.12 19.16 0.40
C ASP A 23 -2.36 18.37 0.84
N PRO A 24 -3.54 19.03 0.93
CA PRO A 24 -4.78 18.35 1.28
C PRO A 24 -5.15 17.30 0.22
N ARG A 25 -5.83 16.24 0.65
CA ARG A 25 -6.33 15.17 -0.23
C ARG A 25 -7.82 15.32 -0.44
N ALA A 26 -8.27 15.10 -1.67
CA ALA A 26 -9.70 15.02 -1.90
C ALA A 26 -10.25 13.75 -1.27
N VAL A 27 -11.49 13.78 -0.77
CA VAL A 27 -12.16 12.58 -0.25
C VAL A 27 -12.25 11.50 -1.35
N ALA A 28 -12.47 11.93 -2.60
CA ALA A 28 -12.49 11.05 -3.76
C ALA A 28 -11.13 10.42 -4.10
N ASP A 29 -10.02 10.88 -3.52
CA ASP A 29 -8.74 10.20 -3.67
C ASP A 29 -8.66 8.97 -2.77
N GLN A 30 -9.40 8.93 -1.65
CA GLN A 30 -9.29 7.87 -0.66
C GLN A 30 -10.02 6.61 -1.13
N VAL A 31 -9.24 5.60 -1.48
CA VAL A 31 -9.71 4.31 -2.00
C VAL A 31 -9.84 3.24 -0.94
N GLY A 32 -9.28 3.44 0.25
CA GLY A 32 -9.33 2.45 1.30
C GLY A 32 -8.52 2.80 2.55
N VAL A 33 -8.21 1.75 3.30
CA VAL A 33 -7.38 1.81 4.51
C VAL A 33 -6.45 0.61 4.60
N LEU A 34 -5.31 0.78 5.26
CA LEU A 34 -4.46 -0.33 5.65
C LEU A 34 -4.98 -1.03 6.89
N ALA A 35 -4.88 -2.35 6.92
CA ALA A 35 -5.26 -3.17 8.07
C ALA A 35 -4.32 -4.36 8.26
N ASN A 36 -4.33 -4.96 9.46
CA ASN A 36 -3.55 -6.15 9.79
C ASN A 36 -2.03 -5.97 9.54
N VAL A 37 -1.52 -4.76 9.79
CA VAL A 37 -0.13 -4.41 9.51
C VAL A 37 0.80 -5.03 10.55
N LYS A 38 1.76 -5.81 10.08
CA LYS A 38 2.73 -6.52 10.91
C LYS A 38 4.11 -6.52 10.29
N PHE A 39 5.12 -6.55 11.14
CA PHE A 39 6.49 -6.83 10.72
C PHE A 39 6.73 -8.33 10.76
N ASP A 40 7.03 -8.94 9.60
CA ASP A 40 7.22 -10.39 9.47
C ASP A 40 8.66 -10.87 9.76
N GLY A 41 9.56 -9.94 10.08
CA GLY A 41 10.99 -10.21 10.27
C GLY A 41 11.85 -9.62 9.15
N ALA A 42 11.30 -9.43 7.96
CA ALA A 42 11.98 -8.83 6.81
C ALA A 42 11.37 -7.48 6.43
N ALA A 43 10.04 -7.40 6.35
CA ALA A 43 9.32 -6.21 5.88
C ALA A 43 8.05 -5.95 6.69
N LEU A 44 7.51 -4.73 6.53
CA LEU A 44 6.14 -4.46 6.93
C LEU A 44 5.20 -5.04 5.86
N ARG A 45 4.24 -5.84 6.31
CA ARG A 45 3.18 -6.43 5.49
C ARG A 45 1.84 -6.02 6.07
N GLY A 46 0.87 -5.76 5.22
CA GLY A 46 -0.49 -5.43 5.63
C GLY A 46 -1.46 -5.64 4.47
N ASP A 47 -2.74 -5.56 4.78
CA ASP A 47 -3.83 -5.69 3.82
C ASP A 47 -4.30 -4.30 3.39
N LEU A 48 -4.41 -4.09 2.08
CA LEU A 48 -5.14 -2.95 1.51
C LEU A 48 -6.64 -3.31 1.47
N ARG A 49 -7.45 -2.67 2.31
CA ARG A 49 -8.91 -2.81 2.29
C ARG A 49 -9.53 -1.69 1.47
N LEU A 50 -9.90 -2.01 0.23
CA LEU A 50 -10.58 -1.07 -0.67
C LEU A 50 -12.03 -0.82 -0.27
N PHE A 51 -12.49 0.41 -0.46
CA PHE A 51 -13.90 0.76 -0.38
C PHE A 51 -14.62 0.27 -1.64
N LYS A 52 -15.54 -0.68 -1.46
CA LYS A 52 -16.31 -1.29 -2.57
C LYS A 52 -17.11 -0.26 -3.38
N SER A 53 -17.56 0.82 -2.74
CA SER A 53 -18.31 1.91 -3.38
C SER A 53 -17.43 2.89 -4.14
N HIS A 54 -16.11 2.80 -4.03
CA HIS A 54 -15.22 3.70 -4.74
C HIS A 54 -15.23 3.38 -6.25
N PRO A 55 -15.44 4.36 -7.15
CA PRO A 55 -15.58 4.10 -8.59
C PRO A 55 -14.42 3.34 -9.22
N LEU A 56 -13.21 3.49 -8.69
CA LEU A 56 -11.99 2.83 -9.18
C LEU A 56 -11.66 1.50 -8.50
N CYS A 57 -12.51 1.00 -7.59
CA CYS A 57 -12.24 -0.24 -6.85
C CYS A 57 -12.00 -1.43 -7.77
N GLU A 58 -12.90 -1.69 -8.72
CA GLU A 58 -12.79 -2.82 -9.67
C GLU A 58 -11.56 -2.70 -10.57
N LEU A 59 -11.24 -1.49 -11.04
CA LEU A 59 -10.04 -1.25 -11.85
C LEU A 59 -8.76 -1.55 -11.05
N ILE A 60 -8.68 -1.13 -9.79
CA ILE A 60 -7.52 -1.41 -8.94
C ILE A 60 -7.37 -2.92 -8.74
N LEU A 61 -8.46 -3.64 -8.48
CA LEU A 61 -8.46 -5.09 -8.32
C LEU A 61 -8.03 -5.81 -9.61
N GLU A 62 -8.58 -5.42 -10.76
CA GLU A 62 -8.23 -5.95 -12.06
C GLU A 62 -6.73 -5.75 -12.34
N ARG A 63 -6.24 -4.52 -12.15
CA ARG A 63 -4.83 -4.18 -12.36
C ARG A 63 -3.89 -4.90 -11.39
N ALA A 64 -4.32 -5.10 -10.15
CA ALA A 64 -3.58 -5.91 -9.20
C ALA A 64 -3.51 -7.38 -9.65
N ALA A 65 -4.64 -7.93 -10.13
CA ALA A 65 -4.77 -9.33 -10.55
C ALA A 65 -4.03 -9.65 -11.86
N ALA A 66 -3.94 -8.69 -12.77
CA ALA A 66 -3.30 -8.84 -14.08
C ALA A 66 -1.78 -9.12 -14.00
N GLY A 67 -1.17 -9.07 -12.82
CA GLY A 67 0.21 -9.52 -12.59
C GLY A 67 1.30 -8.65 -13.21
N GLY A 68 0.94 -7.53 -13.85
CA GLY A 68 1.88 -6.55 -14.37
C GLY A 68 2.44 -5.65 -13.26
N SER A 69 3.69 -5.23 -13.41
CA SER A 69 4.50 -4.39 -12.52
C SER A 69 4.01 -2.94 -12.34
N GLY A 70 2.70 -2.71 -12.40
CA GLY A 70 2.15 -1.38 -12.64
C GLY A 70 1.27 -0.82 -11.53
N LEU A 71 1.18 -1.46 -10.37
CA LEU A 71 0.57 -0.88 -9.17
C LEU A 71 1.41 -1.24 -7.94
N GLY A 72 1.64 -0.24 -7.09
CA GLY A 72 2.25 -0.46 -5.80
C GLY A 72 1.84 0.55 -4.75
N LEU A 73 2.42 0.42 -3.56
CA LEU A 73 2.12 1.27 -2.43
C LEU A 73 3.32 2.14 -2.11
N SER A 74 3.07 3.42 -1.92
CA SER A 74 4.09 4.38 -1.53
C SER A 74 3.61 5.18 -0.33
N HIS A 75 4.44 5.26 0.70
CA HIS A 75 4.08 5.95 1.93
C HIS A 75 4.30 7.45 1.85
N ASN A 76 3.44 8.22 2.48
CA ASN A 76 3.70 9.62 2.81
C ASN A 76 3.99 9.68 4.32
N ALA A 77 5.27 9.71 4.68
CA ALA A 77 5.72 9.54 6.06
C ALA A 77 6.87 10.49 6.41
N ASP A 78 6.97 10.83 7.70
CA ASP A 78 8.17 11.46 8.26
C ASP A 78 9.04 10.41 8.93
N GLY A 79 10.33 10.66 8.92
CA GLY A 79 11.28 9.88 9.68
C GLY A 79 12.55 10.64 10.00
N ASP A 80 13.26 10.15 11.00
CA ASP A 80 14.64 10.54 11.23
C ASP A 80 15.50 9.89 10.15
N THR A 81 16.29 10.71 9.48
CA THR A 81 17.18 10.24 8.42
C THR A 81 18.62 10.62 8.72
N ARG A 82 19.53 9.69 8.47
CA ARG A 82 20.96 9.93 8.56
C ARG A 82 21.59 9.71 7.20
N ARG A 83 22.49 10.60 6.81
CA ARG A 83 23.28 10.44 5.60
C ARG A 83 24.47 9.53 5.90
N GLN A 84 24.58 8.41 5.20
CA GLN A 84 25.68 7.47 5.33
C GLN A 84 26.24 7.17 3.93
N SER A 85 27.51 7.51 3.72
CA SER A 85 28.22 7.28 2.45
C SER A 85 27.48 7.82 1.22
N GLY A 86 26.85 8.99 1.34
CA GLY A 86 26.08 9.64 0.25
C GLY A 86 24.62 9.20 0.15
N THR A 87 24.24 8.09 0.79
CA THR A 87 22.87 7.57 0.81
C THR A 87 22.11 8.09 2.02
N LEU A 88 20.84 8.49 1.83
CA LEU A 88 19.96 8.84 2.93
C LEU A 88 19.35 7.56 3.51
N VAL A 89 19.72 7.23 4.75
CA VAL A 89 19.22 6.06 5.47
C VAL A 89 18.13 6.52 6.43
N VAL A 90 16.94 5.93 6.33
CA VAL A 90 15.84 6.18 7.28
C VAL A 90 16.12 5.37 8.54
N GLU A 91 16.42 6.04 9.65
CA GLU A 91 16.72 5.41 10.93
C GLU A 91 15.42 5.05 11.67
N ARG A 92 14.42 5.94 11.60
CA ARG A 92 13.14 5.75 12.29
C ARG A 92 12.02 6.44 11.54
N ILE A 93 10.88 5.78 11.41
CA ILE A 93 9.63 6.42 10.97
C ILE A 93 8.96 7.00 12.21
N THR A 94 8.67 8.29 12.17
CA THR A 94 8.08 9.03 13.30
C THR A 94 6.59 9.26 13.10
N ARG A 95 6.13 9.31 11.85
CA ARG A 95 4.73 9.51 11.49
C ARG A 95 4.45 8.95 10.11
N VAL A 96 3.28 8.34 9.93
CA VAL A 96 2.72 8.02 8.61
C VAL A 96 1.45 8.85 8.45
N ARG A 97 1.33 9.63 7.37
CA ARG A 97 0.15 10.44 7.05
C ARG A 97 -0.86 9.64 6.25
N SER A 98 -0.37 9.01 5.18
CA SER A 98 -1.15 8.22 4.24
C SER A 98 -0.27 7.21 3.53
N VAL A 99 -0.90 6.30 2.81
CA VAL A 99 -0.28 5.48 1.77
C VAL A 99 -0.99 5.78 0.46
N ASP A 100 -0.27 5.68 -0.65
CA ASP A 100 -0.78 5.99 -1.97
C ASP A 100 -0.64 4.77 -2.88
N VAL A 101 -1.71 4.43 -3.60
CA VAL A 101 -1.68 3.50 -4.73
C VAL A 101 -1.09 4.25 -5.92
N VAL A 102 0.04 3.77 -6.43
CA VAL A 102 0.80 4.42 -7.50
C VAL A 102 1.07 3.47 -8.67
N ALA A 103 1.06 4.01 -9.89
CA ALA A 103 1.26 3.22 -11.10
C ALA A 103 2.73 2.77 -11.34
N ASN A 104 3.70 3.48 -10.76
CA ASN A 104 5.13 3.19 -10.91
C ASN A 104 5.80 3.18 -9.53
N PRO A 105 5.69 2.08 -8.78
CA PRO A 105 6.26 2.02 -7.45
C PRO A 105 7.79 1.91 -7.46
N ALA A 106 8.43 2.51 -6.46
CA ALA A 106 9.89 2.47 -6.33
C ALA A 106 10.42 1.18 -5.69
N THR A 107 9.60 0.43 -4.93
CA THR A 107 10.10 -0.55 -3.96
C THR A 107 9.38 -1.91 -3.92
N ASN A 108 8.22 -2.08 -4.56
CA ASN A 108 7.50 -3.36 -4.59
C ASN A 108 7.31 -3.89 -6.03
N LYS A 109 7.30 -5.22 -6.18
CA LYS A 109 7.10 -5.90 -7.48
C LYS A 109 5.62 -6.07 -7.81
N SER A 110 4.74 -6.13 -6.80
CA SER A 110 3.28 -6.18 -6.93
C SER A 110 2.58 -5.84 -5.60
N LEU A 111 1.25 -5.75 -5.61
CA LEU A 111 0.43 -5.62 -4.38
C LEU A 111 0.26 -6.95 -3.60
N PHE A 112 0.70 -8.08 -4.16
CA PHE A 112 0.48 -9.42 -3.60
C PHE A 112 1.75 -10.11 -3.08
N GLU A 113 2.72 -9.35 -2.60
CA GLU A 113 4.03 -9.90 -2.18
C GLU A 113 3.97 -10.88 -1.00
N SER A 114 2.84 -10.96 -0.27
CA SER A 114 2.64 -11.89 0.84
C SER A 114 2.06 -13.25 0.44
N ARG A 115 1.68 -13.45 -0.84
CA ARG A 115 1.21 -14.75 -1.33
C ARG A 115 2.35 -15.49 -2.04
N PRO A 116 2.66 -16.75 -1.68
CA PRO A 116 3.56 -17.57 -2.50
C PRO A 116 3.00 -17.66 -3.91
N SER A 117 3.90 -17.66 -4.89
CA SER A 117 3.67 -17.63 -6.33
C SER A 117 2.72 -18.74 -6.80
N ARG A 118 1.43 -18.50 -6.65
CA ARG A 118 0.36 -19.18 -7.37
C ARG A 118 -0.67 -18.11 -7.67
N TRP A 119 -0.66 -17.65 -8.91
CA TRP A 119 -1.65 -16.71 -9.42
C TRP A 119 -3.01 -17.41 -9.38
N PRO A 120 -3.99 -16.89 -8.61
CA PRO A 120 -5.34 -17.41 -8.70
C PRO A 120 -5.92 -17.06 -10.06
N SER A 121 -6.63 -18.00 -10.65
CA SER A 121 -7.40 -17.76 -11.87
C SER A 121 -8.50 -16.71 -11.61
N LEU A 122 -8.92 -15.95 -12.63
CA LEU A 122 -10.03 -14.99 -12.53
C LEU A 122 -11.31 -15.62 -11.93
N LEU A 123 -11.49 -16.93 -12.14
CA LEU A 123 -12.59 -17.73 -11.61
C LEU A 123 -12.50 -18.03 -10.11
N GLU A 124 -11.31 -18.01 -9.50
CA GLU A 124 -11.12 -18.20 -8.05
C GLU A 124 -11.33 -16.89 -7.29
N ILE A 125 -10.96 -15.76 -7.90
CA ILE A 125 -11.19 -14.41 -7.34
C ILE A 125 -12.69 -14.12 -7.32
N ALA A 126 -13.40 -14.39 -8.42
CA ALA A 126 -14.85 -14.22 -8.50
C ALA A 126 -15.64 -15.14 -7.53
N ARG A 127 -15.10 -16.31 -7.18
CA ARG A 127 -15.75 -17.30 -6.29
C ARG A 127 -15.42 -17.12 -4.80
N GLY A 128 -14.36 -16.39 -4.46
CA GLY A 128 -14.00 -16.10 -3.06
C GLY A 128 -14.89 -15.06 -2.35
N HIS A 129 -15.83 -14.43 -3.08
CA HIS A 129 -16.72 -13.40 -2.55
C HIS A 129 -18.07 -13.91 -2.03
N CYS A 130 -18.28 -15.23 -1.96
CA CYS A 130 -19.39 -15.82 -1.22
C CYS A 130 -18.88 -16.44 0.09
N PHE A 131 -18.90 -15.66 1.17
CA PHE A 131 -18.96 -16.21 2.52
C PHE A 131 -20.17 -15.60 3.24
N HIS A 132 -21.08 -16.50 3.65
CA HIS A 132 -22.06 -16.27 4.72
C HIS A 132 -21.33 -15.99 6.04
#